data_AF-A0A8T1PEX1-F1
#
_entry.id   AF-A0A8T1PEX1-F1
#
_cell.length_a   1.000
_cell.length_b   1.000
_cell.length_c   1.000
_cell.angle_alpha   90.00
_cell.angle_beta   90.00
_cell.angle_gamma   90.00
#
_symmetry.space_group_name_H-M   'P 1'
#
loop_
_entity.id
_entity.type
_entity.pdbx_description
1 polymer ?
#
loop_
_entity_poly.entity_id
_entity_poly.type
_entity_poly.pdbx_seq_one_letter_code
_entity_poly.pdbx_strand_id
1 'polypeptide(L)'
;MSILPDELWRRILELGITSRCFTYKDLCCISISCRRLLRISDEDWLWSRLLFFDFPSDHRDPPSSSFPSSSLNNSKSLYRSRYERDRERKFAAHKRAVLRKESQIAEHSRKLRGLETRLAEETDNMRATISELSNLRKVREASVALKVWQPEVIRGRQKQIVEQCVVPVESRIRALEMELKLCKQQILGFEKALKDEKQRLNIAKEELLAVKYHPLRDYTSLSNGDHESNKKKKNKELKRSQ
;
A
#
# COMPACT_ATOMS: atom_id res chain seq x y z
N MET A 1 17.78 -53.91 8.60
CA MET A 1 16.31 -53.77 8.47
C MET A 1 15.94 -53.27 7.07
N SER A 2 16.05 -54.11 6.04
CA SER A 2 15.53 -53.82 4.68
C SER A 2 15.22 -55.12 3.95
N ILE A 3 14.35 -55.94 4.56
CA ILE A 3 13.98 -57.29 4.09
C ILE A 3 12.93 -57.24 2.97
N LEU A 4 12.25 -56.11 2.79
CA LEU A 4 11.19 -55.99 1.80
C LEU A 4 11.78 -55.90 0.37
N PRO A 5 11.31 -56.67 -0.63
CA PRO A 5 11.70 -56.56 -2.05
C PRO A 5 11.38 -55.20 -2.71
N ASP A 6 12.04 -54.89 -3.83
CA ASP A 6 11.89 -53.61 -4.56
C ASP A 6 10.46 -53.44 -5.10
N GLU A 7 9.84 -54.54 -5.53
CA GLU A 7 8.48 -54.59 -6.07
C GLU A 7 7.45 -54.15 -5.02
N LEU A 8 7.65 -54.54 -3.77
CA LEU A 8 6.77 -54.13 -2.68
C LEU A 8 6.98 -52.68 -2.31
N TRP A 9 8.22 -52.18 -2.32
CA TRP A 9 8.50 -50.75 -2.14
C TRP A 9 7.86 -49.89 -3.23
N ARG A 10 7.98 -50.31 -4.51
CA ARG A 10 7.30 -49.66 -5.63
C ARG A 10 5.79 -49.61 -5.40
N ARG A 11 5.20 -50.75 -5.01
CA ARG A 11 3.75 -50.82 -4.78
C ARG A 11 3.31 -49.95 -3.60
N ILE A 12 4.09 -49.88 -2.53
CA ILE A 12 3.83 -48.99 -1.38
C ILE A 12 3.85 -47.52 -1.81
N LEU A 13 4.87 -47.11 -2.58
CA LEU A 13 4.97 -45.73 -3.08
C LEU A 13 3.85 -45.39 -4.07
N GLU A 14 3.53 -46.30 -4.98
CA GLU A 14 2.43 -46.16 -5.93
C GLU A 14 1.08 -45.95 -5.23
N LEU A 15 0.79 -46.84 -4.27
CA LEU A 15 -0.45 -46.78 -3.50
C LEU A 15 -0.50 -45.49 -2.69
N GLY A 16 0.61 -45.10 -2.05
CA GLY A 16 0.69 -43.87 -1.28
C GLY A 16 0.46 -42.60 -2.12
N ILE A 17 0.99 -42.54 -3.35
CA ILE A 17 0.73 -41.41 -4.26
C ILE A 17 -0.72 -41.45 -4.77
N THR A 18 -1.22 -42.63 -5.14
CA THR A 18 -2.58 -42.79 -5.68
C THR A 18 -3.65 -42.49 -4.63
N SER A 19 -3.40 -42.84 -3.37
CA SER A 19 -4.28 -42.49 -2.24
C SER A 19 -4.07 -41.06 -1.72
N ARG A 20 -3.17 -40.28 -2.33
CA ARG A 20 -2.76 -38.93 -1.90
C ARG A 20 -2.18 -38.86 -0.48
N CYS A 21 -1.68 -39.98 0.04
CA CYS A 21 -1.00 -40.04 1.33
C CYS A 21 0.46 -39.58 1.23
N PHE A 22 1.09 -39.70 0.05
CA PHE A 22 2.44 -39.21 -0.21
C PHE A 22 2.45 -38.03 -1.16
N THR A 23 3.20 -37.00 -0.77
CA THR A 23 3.52 -35.82 -1.57
C THR A 23 4.94 -35.91 -2.13
N TYR A 24 5.32 -34.98 -3.01
CA TYR A 24 6.71 -34.87 -3.49
C TYR A 24 7.71 -34.71 -2.34
N LYS A 25 7.31 -34.12 -1.21
CA LYS A 25 8.18 -33.95 -0.04
C LYS A 25 8.53 -35.30 0.57
N ASP A 26 7.54 -36.17 0.70
CA ASP A 26 7.72 -37.51 1.27
C ASP A 26 8.62 -38.35 0.37
N LEU A 27 8.42 -38.26 -0.95
CA LEU A 27 9.27 -38.92 -1.93
C LEU A 27 10.72 -38.42 -1.86
N CYS A 28 10.94 -37.10 -1.70
CA CYS A 28 12.25 -36.52 -1.46
C CYS A 28 12.87 -36.99 -0.13
N CYS A 29 12.11 -37.05 0.96
CA CYS A 29 12.59 -37.56 2.26
C CYS A 29 13.01 -39.04 2.18
N ILE A 30 12.22 -39.86 1.49
CA ILE A 30 12.50 -41.27 1.25
C ILE A 30 13.78 -41.44 0.41
N SER A 31 13.99 -40.56 -0.57
CA SER A 31 15.18 -40.56 -1.42
C SER A 31 16.49 -40.32 -0.64
N ILE A 32 16.43 -39.54 0.44
CA ILE A 32 17.59 -39.21 1.29
C ILE A 32 17.91 -40.35 2.27
N SER A 33 16.91 -41.18 2.61
CA SER A 33 17.04 -42.22 3.64
C SER A 33 18.05 -43.32 3.28
N CYS A 34 18.05 -43.83 2.03
CA CYS A 34 19.09 -44.77 1.57
C CYS A 34 19.23 -44.83 0.05
N ARG A 35 20.38 -45.32 -0.45
CA ARG A 35 20.67 -45.45 -1.90
C ARG A 35 19.69 -46.35 -2.66
N ARG A 36 19.10 -47.33 -1.97
CA ARG A 36 18.10 -48.23 -2.56
C ARG A 36 16.78 -47.48 -2.78
N LEU A 37 16.29 -46.78 -1.75
CA LEU A 37 15.08 -45.97 -1.83
C LEU A 37 15.24 -44.76 -2.76
N LEU A 38 16.43 -44.17 -2.86
CA LEU A 38 16.75 -43.15 -3.86
C LEU A 38 16.44 -43.64 -5.29
N ARG A 39 16.96 -44.83 -5.63
CA ARG A 39 16.76 -45.43 -6.97
C ARG A 39 15.28 -45.69 -7.25
N ILE A 40 14.53 -46.20 -6.27
CA ILE A 40 13.11 -46.48 -6.42
C ILE A 40 12.30 -45.17 -6.48
N SER A 41 12.64 -44.17 -5.67
CA SER A 41 11.97 -42.86 -5.65
C SER A 41 12.20 -42.02 -6.90
N ASP A 42 13.27 -42.30 -7.64
CA ASP A 42 13.64 -41.60 -8.87
C ASP A 42 12.97 -42.20 -10.13
N GLU A 43 12.15 -43.24 -9.98
CA GLU A 43 11.45 -43.86 -11.10
C GLU A 43 10.43 -42.90 -11.75
N ASP A 44 10.46 -42.81 -13.09
CA ASP A 44 9.77 -41.79 -13.86
C ASP A 44 8.23 -41.82 -13.73
N TRP A 45 7.66 -43.01 -13.56
CA TRP A 45 6.21 -43.20 -13.43
C TRP A 45 5.66 -42.64 -12.12
N LEU A 46 6.44 -42.63 -11.02
CA LEU A 46 6.05 -42.01 -9.74
C LEU A 46 5.89 -40.50 -9.92
N TRP A 47 6.87 -39.87 -10.57
CA TRP A 47 6.85 -38.43 -10.85
C TRP A 47 5.80 -38.06 -11.90
N SER A 48 5.56 -38.91 -12.90
CA SER A 48 4.45 -38.76 -13.86
C SER A 48 3.10 -38.77 -13.16
N ARG A 49 2.93 -39.66 -12.18
CA ARG A 49 1.70 -39.76 -11.38
C ARG A 49 1.50 -38.53 -10.49
N LEU A 50 2.56 -38.03 -9.85
CA LEU A 50 2.54 -36.78 -9.09
C LEU A 50 2.22 -35.57 -9.98
N LEU A 51 2.82 -35.49 -11.16
CA LEU A 51 2.53 -34.46 -12.16
C LEU A 51 1.05 -34.42 -12.52
N PHE A 52 0.45 -35.60 -12.76
CA PHE A 52 -0.97 -35.71 -13.09
C PHE A 52 -1.88 -35.23 -11.96
N PHE A 53 -1.55 -35.53 -10.70
CA PHE A 53 -2.36 -35.14 -9.55
C PHE A 53 -2.18 -33.67 -9.13
N ASP A 54 -0.95 -33.16 -9.14
CA ASP A 54 -0.63 -31.82 -8.67
C ASP A 54 -0.86 -30.73 -9.73
N PHE A 55 -0.72 -31.08 -11.02
CA PHE A 55 -0.83 -30.13 -12.14
C PHE A 55 -1.81 -30.62 -13.23
N PRO A 56 -3.10 -30.86 -12.91
CA PRO A 56 -4.09 -31.39 -13.86
C PRO A 56 -4.41 -30.43 -15.02
N SER A 57 -4.25 -29.12 -14.83
CA SER A 57 -4.59 -28.10 -15.84
C SER A 57 -3.55 -27.92 -16.94
N ASP A 58 -2.28 -28.28 -16.70
CA ASP A 58 -1.16 -28.08 -17.63
C ASP A 58 -1.03 -29.26 -18.64
N HIS A 59 -2.08 -30.08 -18.78
CA HIS A 59 -2.16 -31.20 -19.73
C HIS A 59 -2.90 -30.82 -21.03
N ARG A 60 -3.55 -29.66 -21.07
CA ARG A 60 -4.31 -29.17 -22.24
C ARG A 60 -3.49 -28.38 -23.25
N ASP A 61 -2.31 -27.91 -22.87
CA ASP A 61 -1.39 -27.27 -23.82
C ASP A 61 -0.43 -28.33 -24.37
N PRO A 62 -0.49 -28.66 -25.67
CA PRO A 62 0.54 -29.50 -26.27
C PRO A 62 1.88 -28.76 -26.16
N PRO A 63 2.98 -29.45 -25.82
CA PRO A 63 4.30 -28.84 -25.75
C PRO A 63 4.68 -28.36 -27.15
N SER A 64 4.46 -27.08 -27.42
CA SER A 64 4.97 -26.44 -28.61
C SER A 64 6.48 -26.28 -28.43
N SER A 65 7.22 -26.76 -29.43
CA SER A 65 8.68 -26.76 -29.61
C SER A 65 9.47 -27.90 -28.94
N SER A 66 9.68 -28.94 -29.76
CA SER A 66 10.98 -29.58 -30.03
C SER A 66 11.93 -29.82 -28.85
N PHE A 67 11.86 -31.02 -28.27
CA PHE A 67 13.02 -31.64 -27.63
C PHE A 67 13.22 -33.05 -28.21
N PRO A 68 14.46 -33.44 -28.56
CA PRO A 68 14.75 -34.73 -29.15
C PRO A 68 14.51 -35.84 -28.14
N SER A 69 13.99 -36.95 -28.65
CA SER A 69 13.77 -38.22 -27.97
C SER A 69 15.08 -38.82 -27.45
N SER A 70 15.52 -38.40 -26.26
CA SER A 70 16.58 -39.09 -25.51
C SER A 70 16.63 -38.62 -24.05
N SER A 71 15.75 -39.14 -23.19
CA SER A 71 15.97 -39.21 -21.73
C SER A 71 14.83 -39.97 -21.07
N LEU A 72 15.12 -41.14 -20.52
CA LEU A 72 14.19 -41.98 -19.77
C LEU A 72 13.84 -41.41 -18.37
N ASN A 73 14.30 -40.20 -18.03
CA ASN A 73 14.25 -39.61 -16.69
C ASN A 73 13.80 -38.13 -16.71
N ASN A 74 12.76 -37.79 -17.48
CA ASN A 74 12.36 -36.39 -17.69
C ASN A 74 11.27 -35.93 -16.70
N SER A 75 10.43 -36.82 -16.17
CA SER A 75 9.23 -36.45 -15.42
C SER A 75 9.56 -35.79 -14.08
N LYS A 76 10.63 -36.21 -13.40
CA LYS A 76 11.13 -35.54 -12.18
C LYS A 76 11.61 -34.12 -12.47
N SER A 77 12.32 -33.91 -13.58
CA SER A 77 12.82 -32.58 -13.98
C SER A 77 11.68 -31.65 -14.43
N LEU A 78 10.69 -32.20 -15.14
CA LEU A 78 9.47 -31.51 -15.53
C LEU A 78 8.65 -31.10 -14.29
N TYR A 79 8.49 -32.00 -13.32
CA TYR A 79 7.84 -31.72 -12.05
C TYR A 79 8.53 -30.57 -11.32
N ARG A 80 9.87 -30.62 -11.23
CA ARG A 80 10.66 -29.55 -10.63
C ARG A 80 10.41 -28.21 -11.31
N SER A 81 10.50 -28.14 -12.64
CA SER A 81 10.26 -26.91 -13.39
C SER A 81 8.84 -26.35 -13.19
N ARG A 82 7.82 -27.22 -13.20
CA ARG A 82 6.42 -26.83 -12.98
C ARG A 82 6.19 -26.33 -11.55
N TYR A 83 6.77 -27.02 -10.56
CA TYR A 83 6.72 -26.61 -9.16
C TYR A 83 7.37 -25.25 -8.95
N GLU A 84 8.57 -25.02 -9.51
CA GLU A 84 9.25 -23.72 -9.45
C GLU A 84 8.38 -22.62 -10.07
N ARG A 85 7.81 -22.86 -11.25
CA ARG A 85 6.89 -21.91 -11.91
C ARG A 85 5.62 -21.64 -11.09
N ASP A 86 5.02 -22.66 -10.47
CA ASP A 86 3.85 -22.48 -9.61
C ASP A 86 4.16 -21.70 -8.32
N ARG A 87 5.29 -22.03 -7.68
CA ARG A 87 5.81 -21.29 -6.53
C ARG A 87 6.00 -19.82 -6.86
N GLU A 88 6.62 -19.53 -8.00
CA GLU A 88 6.91 -18.18 -8.45
C GLU A 88 5.64 -17.42 -8.85
N ARG A 89 4.67 -18.10 -9.47
CA ARG A 89 3.31 -17.56 -9.70
C ARG A 89 2.62 -17.17 -8.41
N LYS A 90 2.64 -18.04 -7.39
CA LYS A 90 2.05 -17.77 -6.06
C LYS A 90 2.74 -16.60 -5.37
N PHE A 91 4.07 -16.54 -5.43
CA PHE A 91 4.84 -15.42 -4.89
C PHE A 91 4.53 -14.10 -5.60
N ALA A 92 4.49 -14.12 -6.94
CA ALA A 92 4.14 -12.93 -7.72
C ALA A 92 2.70 -12.48 -7.45
N ALA A 93 1.75 -13.41 -7.29
CA ALA A 93 0.37 -13.09 -6.93
C ALA A 93 0.29 -12.45 -5.54
N HIS A 94 0.99 -12.99 -4.54
CA HIS A 94 1.11 -12.42 -3.20
C HIS A 94 1.73 -11.03 -3.23
N LYS A 95 2.89 -10.86 -3.88
CA LYS A 95 3.57 -9.57 -4.04
C LYS A 95 2.66 -8.53 -4.68
N ARG A 96 1.90 -8.90 -5.73
CA ARG A 96 0.91 -8.00 -6.34
C ARG A 96 -0.21 -7.64 -5.37
N ALA A 97 -0.70 -8.57 -4.56
CA ALA A 97 -1.74 -8.28 -3.56
C ALA A 97 -1.24 -7.27 -2.51
N VAL A 98 0.00 -7.45 -2.01
CA VAL A 98 0.66 -6.52 -1.10
C VAL A 98 0.80 -5.14 -1.72
N LEU A 99 1.37 -5.04 -2.93
CA LEU A 99 1.57 -3.76 -3.63
C LEU A 99 0.26 -3.01 -3.89
N ARG A 100 -0.85 -3.73 -4.17
CA ARG A 100 -2.17 -3.10 -4.31
C ARG A 100 -2.64 -2.45 -3.01
N LYS A 101 -2.44 -3.12 -1.87
CA LYS A 101 -2.79 -2.56 -0.55
C LYS A 101 -1.88 -1.38 -0.18
N GLU A 102 -0.58 -1.47 -0.44
CA GLU A 102 0.34 -0.35 -0.26
C GLU A 102 -0.05 0.86 -1.12
N SER A 103 -0.44 0.63 -2.37
CA SER A 103 -0.95 1.68 -3.26
C SER A 103 -2.22 2.34 -2.71
N GLN A 104 -3.16 1.56 -2.15
CA GLN A 104 -4.37 2.10 -1.51
C GLN A 104 -4.01 3.00 -0.32
N ILE A 105 -3.07 2.58 0.53
CA ILE A 105 -2.58 3.39 1.66
C ILE A 105 -1.95 4.70 1.16
N ALA A 106 -1.15 4.65 0.09
CA ALA A 106 -0.56 5.84 -0.51
C ALA A 106 -1.61 6.80 -1.09
N GLU A 107 -2.69 6.28 -1.66
CA GLU A 107 -3.81 7.08 -2.15
C GLU A 107 -4.58 7.74 -1.02
N HIS A 108 -4.96 7.01 0.03
CA HIS A 108 -5.61 7.58 1.22
C HIS A 108 -4.72 8.64 1.87
N SER A 109 -3.42 8.40 1.97
CA SER A 109 -2.46 9.37 2.50
C SER A 109 -2.41 10.66 1.66
N ARG A 110 -2.50 10.55 0.32
CA ARG A 110 -2.56 11.72 -0.58
C ARG A 110 -3.87 12.48 -0.41
N LYS A 111 -5.01 11.78 -0.33
CA LYS A 111 -6.33 12.39 -0.10
C LYS A 111 -6.37 13.14 1.23
N LEU A 112 -5.83 12.53 2.28
CA LEU A 112 -5.75 13.13 3.61
C LEU A 112 -4.98 14.44 3.58
N ARG A 113 -3.78 14.47 2.97
CA ARG A 113 -3.02 15.71 2.77
C ARG A 113 -3.81 16.78 2.00
N GLY A 114 -4.50 16.39 0.94
CA GLY A 114 -5.33 17.33 0.15
C GLY A 114 -6.53 17.89 0.93
N LEU A 115 -7.08 17.12 1.87
CA LEU A 115 -8.12 17.61 2.78
C LEU A 115 -7.55 18.53 3.84
N GLU A 116 -6.35 18.24 4.37
CA GLU A 116 -5.66 19.10 5.34
C GLU A 116 -5.31 20.47 4.73
N THR A 117 -4.84 20.51 3.48
CA THR A 117 -4.55 21.78 2.79
C THR A 117 -5.81 22.60 2.59
N ARG A 118 -6.91 21.99 2.12
CA ARG A 118 -8.21 22.67 1.95
C ARG A 118 -8.77 23.18 3.27
N LEU A 119 -8.64 22.39 4.33
CA LEU A 119 -9.05 22.82 5.67
C LEU A 119 -8.25 24.06 6.11
N ALA A 120 -6.93 24.05 5.90
CA ALA A 120 -6.08 25.21 6.22
C ALA A 120 -6.50 26.46 5.43
N GLU A 121 -6.70 26.32 4.12
CA GLU A 121 -7.20 27.39 3.24
C GLU A 121 -8.53 27.96 3.75
N GLU A 122 -9.51 27.13 4.08
CA GLU A 122 -10.79 27.61 4.61
C GLU A 122 -10.66 28.27 5.98
N THR A 123 -9.76 27.79 6.84
CA THR A 123 -9.52 28.44 8.13
C THR A 123 -8.86 29.81 7.98
N ASP A 124 -7.99 29.98 6.99
CA ASP A 124 -7.37 31.26 6.68
C ASP A 124 -8.37 32.21 6.01
N ASN A 125 -9.22 31.73 5.10
CA ASN A 125 -10.35 32.49 4.56
C ASN A 125 -11.30 32.96 5.67
N MET A 126 -11.63 32.08 6.62
CA MET A 126 -12.45 32.44 7.77
C MET A 126 -11.75 33.51 8.64
N ARG A 127 -10.44 33.42 8.84
CA ARG A 127 -9.68 34.44 9.59
C ARG A 127 -9.68 35.79 8.86
N ALA A 128 -9.49 35.78 7.54
CA ALA A 128 -9.51 36.96 6.70
C ALA A 128 -10.88 37.66 6.74
N THR A 129 -11.97 36.90 6.54
CA THR A 129 -13.34 37.43 6.62
C THR A 129 -13.67 38.01 8.00
N ILE A 130 -13.26 37.36 9.09
CA ILE A 130 -13.40 37.90 10.46
C ILE A 130 -12.64 39.23 10.61
N SER A 131 -11.41 39.31 10.09
CA SER A 131 -10.60 40.53 10.16
C SER A 131 -11.24 41.69 9.38
N GLU A 132 -11.78 41.42 8.19
CA GLU A 132 -12.48 42.41 7.37
C GLU A 132 -13.75 42.89 8.06
N LEU A 133 -14.53 41.97 8.63
CA LEU A 133 -15.75 42.28 9.36
C LEU A 133 -15.44 43.20 10.56
N SER A 134 -14.35 42.94 11.29
CA SER A 134 -13.90 43.81 12.39
C SER A 134 -13.52 45.22 11.91
N ASN A 135 -12.91 45.34 10.74
CA ASN A 135 -12.55 46.63 10.16
C ASN A 135 -13.80 47.41 9.73
N LEU A 136 -14.78 46.75 9.10
CA LEU A 136 -16.04 47.38 8.71
C LEU A 136 -16.87 47.82 9.92
N ARG A 137 -16.82 47.09 11.04
CA ARG A 137 -17.46 47.53 12.29
C ARG A 137 -16.83 48.83 12.82
N LYS A 138 -15.50 48.98 12.75
CA LYS A 138 -14.82 50.25 13.09
C LYS A 138 -15.23 51.40 12.17
N VAL A 139 -15.38 51.13 10.86
CA VAL A 139 -15.89 52.13 9.90
C VAL A 139 -17.32 52.53 10.23
N ARG A 140 -18.18 51.57 10.56
CA ARG A 140 -19.56 51.81 10.99
C ARG A 140 -19.62 52.68 12.24
N GLU A 141 -18.81 52.36 13.24
CA GLU A 141 -18.69 53.15 14.48
C GLU A 141 -18.21 54.59 14.19
N ALA A 142 -17.17 54.76 13.35
CA ALA A 142 -16.69 56.08 12.94
C ALA A 142 -17.77 56.88 12.20
N SER A 143 -18.53 56.24 11.31
CA SER A 143 -19.64 56.86 10.58
C SER A 143 -20.77 57.34 11.52
N VAL A 144 -21.11 56.55 12.53
CA VAL A 144 -22.10 56.95 13.56
C VAL A 144 -21.56 58.10 14.40
N ALA A 145 -20.29 58.03 14.81
CA ALA A 145 -19.67 59.03 15.65
C ALA A 145 -19.59 60.42 14.97
N LEU A 146 -19.36 60.47 13.65
CA LEU A 146 -19.38 61.73 12.87
C LEU A 146 -20.73 62.47 12.89
N LYS A 147 -21.83 61.80 13.27
CA LYS A 147 -23.16 62.42 13.41
C LYS A 147 -23.34 63.18 14.73
N VAL A 148 -22.42 63.02 15.67
CA VAL A 148 -22.43 63.67 16.98
C VAL A 148 -21.31 64.72 17.03
N TRP A 149 -21.49 65.78 17.82
CA TRP A 149 -20.46 66.80 18.01
C TRP A 149 -19.18 66.21 18.60
N GLN A 150 -18.02 66.60 18.06
CA GLN A 150 -16.69 66.14 18.48
C GLN A 150 -15.60 67.19 18.23
N PRO A 151 -14.46 67.10 18.97
CA PRO A 151 -13.24 67.84 18.65
C PRO A 151 -12.72 67.56 17.24
N GLU A 152 -12.16 68.59 16.59
CA GLU A 152 -11.71 68.54 15.18
C GLU A 152 -10.67 67.46 14.91
N VAL A 153 -9.76 67.22 15.85
CA VAL A 153 -8.73 66.17 15.74
C VAL A 153 -9.35 64.78 15.62
N ILE A 154 -10.40 64.51 16.42
CA ILE A 154 -11.10 63.22 16.42
C ILE A 154 -11.96 63.11 15.17
N ARG A 155 -12.66 64.20 14.81
CA ARG A 155 -13.49 64.28 13.61
C ARG A 155 -12.68 64.03 12.34
N GLY A 156 -11.49 64.62 12.22
CA GLY A 156 -10.59 64.43 11.07
C GLY A 156 -10.17 62.97 10.89
N ARG A 157 -9.77 62.31 11.99
CA ARG A 157 -9.40 60.88 11.98
C ARG A 157 -10.59 59.98 11.61
N GLN A 158 -11.77 60.22 12.16
CA GLN A 158 -12.98 59.45 11.83
C GLN A 158 -13.39 59.65 10.37
N LYS A 159 -13.28 60.88 9.85
CA LYS A 159 -13.57 61.18 8.45
C LYS A 159 -12.64 60.42 7.51
N GLN A 160 -11.34 60.39 7.80
CA GLN A 160 -10.37 59.62 7.03
C GLN A 160 -10.69 58.12 7.00
N ILE A 161 -11.09 57.53 8.14
CA ILE A 161 -11.47 56.11 8.23
C ILE A 161 -12.69 55.80 7.35
N VAL A 162 -13.69 56.69 7.34
CA VAL A 162 -14.92 56.52 6.55
C VAL A 162 -14.66 56.74 5.06
N GLU A 163 -13.87 57.75 4.69
CA GLU A 163 -13.51 58.07 3.30
C GLU A 163 -12.70 56.95 2.63
N GLN A 164 -11.92 56.18 3.40
CA GLN A 164 -11.20 55.01 2.88
C GLN A 164 -12.11 53.83 2.52
N CYS A 165 -13.37 53.81 2.95
CA CYS A 165 -14.30 52.72 2.69
C CYS A 165 -15.20 53.05 1.49
N VAL A 166 -14.90 52.44 0.34
CA VAL A 166 -15.60 52.70 -0.94
C VAL A 166 -16.94 51.94 -1.05
N VAL A 167 -17.10 50.89 -0.24
CA VAL A 167 -18.25 49.96 -0.33
C VAL A 167 -19.32 50.31 0.71
N PRO A 168 -20.62 50.18 0.40
CA PRO A 168 -21.68 50.33 1.39
C PRO A 168 -21.54 49.31 2.55
N VAL A 169 -21.18 49.84 3.72
CA VAL A 169 -20.74 49.08 4.90
C VAL A 169 -21.74 48.00 5.31
N GLU A 170 -23.02 48.33 5.42
CA GLU A 170 -24.07 47.39 5.86
C GLU A 170 -24.25 46.21 4.89
N SER A 171 -24.14 46.46 3.58
CA SER A 171 -24.25 45.40 2.57
C SER A 171 -23.07 44.44 2.63
N ARG A 172 -21.84 44.96 2.78
CA ARG A 172 -20.63 44.15 2.87
C ARG A 172 -20.57 43.37 4.17
N ILE A 173 -21.00 43.95 5.31
CA ILE A 173 -21.12 43.22 6.58
C ILE A 173 -22.04 42.01 6.43
N ARG A 174 -23.23 42.18 5.84
CA ARG A 174 -24.18 41.05 5.63
C ARG A 174 -23.58 39.98 4.72
N ALA A 175 -22.86 40.37 3.67
CA ALA A 175 -22.17 39.42 2.78
C ALA A 175 -21.10 38.62 3.55
N LEU A 176 -20.24 39.29 4.31
CA LEU A 176 -19.21 38.65 5.13
C LEU A 176 -19.78 37.73 6.20
N GLU A 177 -20.93 38.07 6.80
CA GLU A 177 -21.61 37.19 7.75
C GLU A 177 -22.08 35.88 7.10
N MET A 178 -22.52 35.95 5.83
CA MET A 178 -22.89 34.77 5.06
C MET A 178 -21.66 33.96 4.62
N GLU A 179 -20.59 34.61 4.18
CA GLU A 179 -19.29 33.96 3.88
C GLU A 179 -18.75 33.21 5.11
N LEU A 180 -18.81 33.83 6.29
CA LEU A 180 -18.36 33.23 7.55
C LEU A 180 -19.20 31.98 7.91
N LYS A 181 -20.53 32.03 7.73
CA LYS A 181 -21.39 30.86 7.92
C LYS A 181 -21.03 29.72 6.95
N LEU A 182 -20.75 30.06 5.69
CA LEU A 182 -20.34 29.08 4.69
C LEU A 182 -18.98 28.45 5.05
N CYS A 183 -17.99 29.26 5.42
CA CYS A 183 -16.67 28.77 5.84
C CYS A 183 -16.79 27.79 7.01
N LYS A 184 -17.62 28.13 8.02
CA LYS A 184 -17.89 27.23 9.15
C LYS A 184 -18.48 25.89 8.70
N GLN A 185 -19.43 25.91 7.79
CA GLN A 185 -20.04 24.69 7.26
C GLN A 185 -19.02 23.86 6.46
N GLN A 186 -18.19 24.50 5.64
CA GLN A 186 -17.14 23.83 4.87
C GLN A 186 -16.08 23.21 5.77
N ILE A 187 -15.62 23.92 6.79
CA ILE A 187 -14.69 23.42 7.81
C ILE A 187 -15.24 22.15 8.47
N LEU A 188 -16.50 22.18 8.94
CA LEU A 188 -17.14 21.01 9.54
C LEU A 188 -17.22 19.83 8.55
N GLY A 189 -17.50 20.12 7.27
CA GLY A 189 -17.49 19.11 6.20
C GLY A 189 -16.11 18.47 6.01
N PHE A 190 -15.06 19.28 5.95
CA PHE A 190 -13.68 18.80 5.81
C PHE A 190 -13.18 18.04 7.04
N GLU A 191 -13.51 18.50 8.25
CA GLU A 191 -13.18 17.78 9.48
C GLU A 191 -13.80 16.38 9.52
N LYS A 192 -15.06 16.25 9.09
CA LYS A 192 -15.73 14.95 8.97
C LYS A 192 -15.03 14.09 7.92
N ALA A 193 -14.78 14.63 6.73
CA ALA A 193 -14.09 13.90 5.66
C ALA A 193 -12.69 13.43 6.08
N LEU A 194 -11.96 14.24 6.86
CA LEU A 194 -10.66 13.87 7.43
C LEU A 194 -10.76 12.71 8.41
N LYS A 195 -11.77 12.70 9.29
CA LYS A 195 -12.01 11.58 10.22
C LYS A 195 -12.31 10.29 9.45
N ASP A 196 -13.18 10.38 8.45
CA ASP A 196 -13.57 9.24 7.62
C ASP A 196 -12.38 8.69 6.81
N GLU A 197 -11.58 9.55 6.18
CA GLU A 197 -10.37 9.11 5.45
C GLU A 197 -9.29 8.55 6.38
N LYS A 198 -9.12 9.09 7.60
CA LYS A 198 -8.22 8.51 8.61
C LYS A 198 -8.64 7.09 9.00
N GLN A 199 -9.94 6.85 9.15
CA GLN A 199 -10.47 5.51 9.42
C GLN A 199 -10.18 4.55 8.24
N ARG A 200 -10.45 4.97 7.00
CA ARG A 200 -10.15 4.17 5.79
C ARG A 200 -8.67 3.84 5.68
N LEU A 201 -7.79 4.80 5.97
CA LEU A 201 -6.34 4.59 6.00
C LEU A 201 -5.95 3.53 7.03
N ASN A 202 -6.52 3.57 8.23
CA ASN A 202 -6.21 2.62 9.29
C ASN A 202 -6.66 1.20 8.93
N ILE A 203 -7.88 1.05 8.40
CA ILE A 203 -8.39 -0.23 7.90
C ILE A 203 -7.45 -0.80 6.83
N ALA A 204 -7.03 0.02 5.85
CA ALA A 204 -6.12 -0.43 4.80
C ALA A 204 -4.73 -0.85 5.36
N LYS A 205 -4.25 -0.20 6.42
CA LYS A 205 -3.01 -0.59 7.12
C LYS A 205 -3.16 -1.92 7.85
N GLU A 206 -4.28 -2.15 8.52
CA GLU A 206 -4.58 -3.41 9.20
C GLU A 206 -4.68 -4.57 8.20
N GLU A 207 -5.38 -4.36 7.08
CA GLU A 207 -5.45 -5.33 5.98
C GLU A 207 -4.07 -5.63 5.38
N LEU A 208 -3.21 -4.62 5.22
CA LEU A 208 -1.84 -4.82 4.76
C LEU A 208 -1.06 -5.70 5.75
N LEU A 209 -1.19 -5.47 7.06
CA LEU A 209 -0.54 -6.29 8.08
C LEU A 209 -1.00 -7.76 8.00
N ALA A 210 -2.29 -7.99 7.79
CA ALA A 210 -2.84 -9.35 7.61
C ALA A 210 -2.27 -10.05 6.37
N VAL A 211 -2.07 -9.33 5.26
CA VAL A 211 -1.58 -9.90 3.99
C VAL A 211 -0.04 -9.98 3.95
N LYS A 212 0.69 -9.28 4.81
CA LYS A 212 2.15 -9.17 4.77
C LYS A 212 2.89 -10.50 4.97
N TYR A 213 2.29 -11.45 5.69
CA TYR A 213 2.88 -12.77 5.88
C TYR A 213 2.71 -13.64 4.62
N HIS A 214 3.79 -14.27 4.17
CA HIS A 214 3.73 -15.29 3.13
C HIS A 214 4.48 -16.55 3.60
N PRO A 215 3.81 -17.72 3.69
CA PRO A 215 4.42 -18.96 4.18
C PRO A 215 5.62 -19.47 3.36
N LEU A 216 5.73 -19.02 2.10
CA LEU A 216 6.80 -19.41 1.16
C LEU A 216 7.92 -18.36 1.08
N ARG A 217 7.92 -17.36 1.99
CA ARG A 217 8.93 -16.31 2.03
C ARG A 217 10.22 -16.87 2.65
N ASP A 218 11.28 -16.89 1.86
CA ASP A 218 12.62 -17.25 2.34
C ASP A 218 13.15 -16.12 3.24
N TYR A 219 13.27 -16.41 4.55
CA TYR A 219 13.76 -15.44 5.56
C TYR A 219 15.25 -15.12 5.41
N THR A 220 15.99 -15.87 4.58
CA THR A 220 17.41 -15.65 4.31
C THR A 220 17.71 -14.31 3.63
N SER A 221 16.71 -13.65 3.03
CA SER A 221 16.90 -12.37 2.32
C SER A 221 16.64 -11.12 3.16
N LEU A 222 16.14 -11.23 4.41
CA LEU A 222 15.88 -10.04 5.24
C LEU A 222 17.13 -9.48 5.95
N SER A 223 18.25 -10.20 5.96
CA SER A 223 19.42 -9.80 6.75
C SER A 223 20.25 -8.65 6.14
N ASN A 224 20.07 -8.29 4.86
CA ASN A 224 21.00 -7.39 4.16
C ASN A 224 20.37 -6.14 3.51
N GLY A 225 19.13 -5.76 3.85
CA GLY A 225 18.37 -4.79 3.04
C GLY A 225 18.17 -3.38 3.60
N ASP A 226 17.87 -3.21 4.90
CA ASP A 226 17.17 -1.99 5.36
C ASP A 226 17.93 -1.10 6.35
N HIS A 227 19.23 -1.35 6.57
CA HIS A 227 20.09 -0.40 7.30
C HIS A 227 21.38 -0.12 6.51
N GLU A 228 21.65 1.16 6.24
CA GLU A 228 22.93 1.73 5.76
C GLU A 228 23.15 2.04 4.27
N SER A 229 22.25 2.80 3.62
CA SER A 229 22.63 3.55 2.40
C SER A 229 22.67 5.07 2.55
N ASN A 230 22.38 5.63 3.73
CA ASN A 230 22.35 7.08 3.96
C ASN A 230 23.58 7.68 4.68
N LYS A 231 24.68 6.94 4.90
CA LYS A 231 25.86 7.48 5.61
C LYS A 231 27.11 7.76 4.76
N LYS A 232 27.15 7.38 3.48
CA LYS A 232 28.38 7.48 2.65
C LYS A 232 28.50 8.69 1.73
N LYS A 233 27.58 9.67 1.77
CA LYS A 233 27.67 10.89 0.92
C LYS A 233 28.25 12.13 1.62
N LYS A 234 28.49 12.13 2.93
CA LYS A 234 29.00 13.32 3.66
C LYS A 234 30.53 13.45 3.79
N ASN A 235 31.32 12.44 3.43
CA ASN A 235 32.78 12.47 3.63
C ASN A 235 33.62 12.75 2.36
N LYS A 236 33.00 13.14 1.24
CA LYS A 236 33.73 13.44 -0.01
C LYS A 236 33.87 14.93 -0.35
N GLU A 237 33.27 15.84 0.43
CA GLU A 237 33.37 17.30 0.21
C GLU A 237 34.41 18.00 1.10
N LEU A 238 35.07 17.31 2.04
CA LEU A 238 36.04 17.91 2.99
C LEU A 238 37.52 17.65 2.65
N LYS A 239 37.84 17.24 1.42
CA LYS A 239 39.25 17.05 0.95
C LYS A 239 39.59 17.86 -0.31
N ARG A 240 38.92 18.99 -0.54
CA ARG A 240 39.25 19.90 -1.66
C ARG A 240 39.55 21.35 -1.25
N SER A 241 39.81 21.57 0.02
CA SER A 241 40.26 22.87 0.54
C SER A 241 41.46 22.66 1.46
N GLN A 242 42.62 22.42 0.85
CA GLN A 242 43.96 22.71 1.39
C GLN A 242 44.93 22.77 0.21
#